data_AF-A0A1A8LVL0-F1
#
_entry.id   AF-A0A1A8LVL0-F1
#
_cell.length_a   1.000
_cell.length_b   1.000
_cell.length_c   1.000
_cell.angle_alpha   90.00
_cell.angle_beta   90.00
_cell.angle_gamma   90.00
#
_symmetry.space_group_name_H-M   'P 1'
#
loop_
_entity.id
_entity.type
_entity.pdbx_description
1 polymer ?
#
loop_
_entity_poly.entity_id
_entity_poly.type
_entity_poly.pdbx_seq_one_letter_code
_entity_poly.pdbx_strand_id
1 'polypeptide(L)'
;IHSGAGSSDNDYLILNIHVPGFKLPTSVSSQSLTEFGRITFEFETMCTADCEFYFMMDINRTSTTVVQSWEKTNKRQTYTHVMTKNASVSYTWTFQRTNQPSAVRRYVNDVAKIYTITVTNALDGVSSGCQACALSALPSSSACVPCPPGHYIDTHSSKCVECPPNTYLAPHSAAGPDACQPCGPSSKSDKDHRQCYSDCQFTHTDGNVTLTFNFSLLESAESLMNSPKFTSKGTKYFHVFNISLCGEQGQLAMCTDNVTDLSVSNPGRENDEGPSAVKSFICQSTIIPASGRGFHTALSSQSINLADTFLGATVDDSLAGIKASPELFPQTSKKVPDINFFYRSLEATSSCESGRSAVVTLRCNPDKSANGQLSVPSLCSEGTCDGCTFHFLWESSGACPICTERDYHLIEGVCKGGHQDMLYVWTEPKQCIGGVALPQKKTLPCEGMEYWIRFGAGIGTFTAVLLISLTCYFWKKNKRLEYKYSRLVMSANKECEMPAADSCAVMEGENEGEMDDDVVYSKPSLFRKLKAIASKGNGENEGEMDDDVVYSKPSLFRKLKAIASKGNGENYENMQLNSSQSKELVWS
;
A
#
# COMPACT_ATOMS: atom_id res chain seq x y z
N ILE A 1 -33.48 26.44 36.67
CA ILE A 1 -34.91 26.36 37.03
C ILE A 1 -34.99 26.42 38.56
N HIS A 2 -35.74 27.39 39.11
CA HIS A 2 -35.98 27.55 40.56
C HIS A 2 -37.46 27.80 40.77
N SER A 3 -38.07 27.17 41.78
CA SER A 3 -39.42 27.55 42.21
C SER A 3 -39.39 28.73 43.17
N GLY A 4 -40.38 29.61 43.03
CA GLY A 4 -40.62 30.71 43.97
C GLY A 4 -41.06 30.23 45.36
N ALA A 5 -41.51 31.18 46.19
CA ALA A 5 -42.12 30.86 47.47
C ALA A 5 -43.45 30.11 47.26
N GLY A 6 -43.67 29.01 48.01
CA GLY A 6 -44.93 28.26 48.02
C GLY A 6 -44.93 26.87 47.36
N SER A 7 -43.85 26.48 46.67
CA SER A 7 -43.74 25.15 46.03
C SER A 7 -43.15 24.09 46.96
N SER A 8 -43.68 22.86 46.89
CA SER A 8 -43.17 21.66 47.57
C SER A 8 -41.86 21.17 46.94
N ASP A 9 -41.12 20.32 47.65
CA ASP A 9 -39.91 19.68 47.08
C ASP A 9 -40.25 18.49 46.16
N ASN A 10 -41.48 18.02 46.19
CA ASN A 10 -42.01 17.00 45.27
C ASN A 10 -42.57 17.56 43.96
N ASP A 11 -42.69 18.89 43.85
CA ASP A 11 -43.25 19.52 42.65
C ASP A 11 -42.31 19.36 41.45
N TYR A 12 -42.88 19.01 40.30
CA TYR A 12 -42.17 19.04 39.02
C TYR A 12 -41.96 20.49 38.57
N LEU A 13 -40.70 20.91 38.48
CA LEU A 13 -40.32 22.20 37.93
C LEU A 13 -40.10 22.06 36.43
N ILE A 14 -41.04 22.61 35.64
CA ILE A 14 -41.11 22.41 34.19
C ILE A 14 -40.66 23.67 33.44
N LEU A 15 -39.75 23.51 32.49
CA LEU A 15 -39.44 24.47 31.43
C LEU A 15 -39.89 23.88 30.09
N ASN A 16 -40.64 24.63 29.29
CA ASN A 16 -41.10 24.18 27.97
C ASN A 16 -40.71 25.21 26.90
N ILE A 17 -40.17 24.74 25.78
CA ILE A 17 -39.91 25.52 24.56
C ILE A 17 -40.66 24.87 23.41
N HIS A 18 -41.53 25.64 22.77
CA HIS A 18 -42.29 25.20 21.61
C HIS A 18 -41.63 25.63 20.30
N VAL A 19 -41.44 24.68 19.38
CA VAL A 19 -40.91 24.91 18.04
C VAL A 19 -42.01 24.53 17.04
N PRO A 20 -42.53 25.48 16.22
CA PRO A 20 -43.64 25.20 15.31
C PRO A 20 -43.25 24.28 14.14
N GLY A 21 -41.95 24.18 13.83
CA GLY A 21 -41.39 23.28 12.83
C GLY A 21 -39.99 23.72 12.42
N PHE A 22 -39.42 23.04 11.43
CA PHE A 22 -38.05 23.27 10.98
C PHE A 22 -38.00 23.72 9.50
N LYS A 23 -37.08 24.63 9.19
CA LYS A 23 -36.67 24.98 7.82
C LYS A 23 -35.83 23.84 7.25
N LEU A 24 -36.01 23.54 5.96
CA LEU A 24 -35.11 22.62 5.26
C LEU A 24 -33.68 23.19 5.27
N PRO A 25 -32.65 22.37 5.52
CA PRO A 25 -31.26 22.84 5.46
C PRO A 25 -30.92 23.45 4.10
N THR A 26 -30.31 24.64 4.11
CA THR A 26 -30.02 25.44 2.90
C THR A 26 -28.94 24.85 1.97
N SER A 27 -28.35 23.71 2.33
CA SER A 27 -27.18 23.09 1.71
C SER A 27 -27.37 21.61 1.35
N VAL A 28 -28.56 21.02 1.54
CA VAL A 28 -28.77 19.57 1.41
C VAL A 28 -29.78 19.26 0.30
N SER A 29 -29.31 18.64 -0.78
CA SER A 29 -30.18 18.01 -1.77
C SER A 29 -30.90 16.80 -1.16
N SER A 30 -32.08 16.47 -1.68
CA SER A 30 -33.14 15.65 -1.05
C SER A 30 -32.82 14.17 -0.73
N GLN A 31 -31.55 13.74 -0.76
CA GLN A 31 -31.14 12.34 -0.65
C GLN A 31 -30.41 11.95 0.64
N SER A 32 -29.95 12.90 1.47
CA SER A 32 -29.40 12.57 2.81
C SER A 32 -30.41 12.89 3.92
N LEU A 33 -31.38 11.99 4.10
CA LEU A 33 -32.42 12.03 5.14
C LEU A 33 -31.86 11.69 6.53
N THR A 34 -31.40 12.67 7.32
CA THR A 34 -31.11 12.46 8.75
C THR A 34 -31.42 13.63 9.68
N GLU A 35 -31.26 14.90 9.28
CA GLU A 35 -31.36 16.04 10.20
C GLU A 35 -32.17 17.22 9.64
N PHE A 36 -33.35 17.48 10.23
CA PHE A 36 -34.14 18.69 10.01
C PHE A 36 -33.70 19.84 10.92
N GLY A 37 -33.21 19.51 12.11
CA GLY A 37 -32.69 20.45 13.09
C GLY A 37 -32.19 19.73 14.33
N ARG A 38 -31.55 20.47 15.23
CA ARG A 38 -30.88 19.91 16.41
C ARG A 38 -31.07 20.84 17.59
N ILE A 39 -31.32 20.24 18.75
CA ILE A 39 -31.35 20.92 20.03
C ILE A 39 -30.13 20.52 20.84
N THR A 40 -29.39 21.51 21.30
CA THR A 40 -28.22 21.36 22.17
C THR A 40 -28.44 22.22 23.41
N PHE A 41 -28.25 21.67 24.60
CA PHE A 41 -28.33 22.43 25.84
C PHE A 41 -27.23 22.03 26.82
N GLU A 42 -26.73 23.03 27.54
CA GLU A 42 -25.71 22.88 28.57
C GLU A 42 -26.34 23.02 29.94
N PHE A 43 -26.12 22.05 30.83
CA PHE A 43 -26.74 22.04 32.15
C PHE A 43 -25.86 21.42 33.23
N GLU A 44 -26.20 21.73 34.49
CA GLU A 44 -25.72 21.03 35.69
C GLU A 44 -26.90 20.77 36.63
N THR A 45 -26.79 19.72 37.45
CA THR A 45 -27.71 19.50 38.58
C THR A 45 -26.91 19.47 39.86
N MET A 46 -27.33 20.25 40.85
CA MET A 46 -26.74 20.27 42.20
C MET A 46 -27.80 19.76 43.17
N CYS A 47 -27.56 18.61 43.78
CA CYS A 47 -28.56 17.87 44.54
C CYS A 47 -27.99 17.21 45.79
N THR A 48 -28.71 17.38 46.89
CA THR A 48 -28.49 16.75 48.19
C THR A 48 -29.44 15.56 48.41
N ALA A 49 -30.54 15.49 47.68
CA ALA A 49 -31.50 14.39 47.68
C ALA A 49 -31.44 13.52 46.39
N ASP A 50 -32.40 12.62 46.26
CA ASP A 50 -32.70 11.79 45.09
C ASP A 50 -33.42 12.60 43.99
N CYS A 51 -32.76 13.66 43.51
CA CYS A 51 -33.26 14.44 42.38
C CYS A 51 -33.32 13.64 41.08
N GLU A 52 -34.32 13.96 40.26
CA GLU A 52 -34.49 13.45 38.92
C GLU A 52 -34.66 14.62 37.93
N PHE A 53 -33.90 14.59 36.84
CA PHE A 53 -33.98 15.55 35.74
C PHE A 53 -34.30 14.82 34.44
N TYR A 54 -35.36 15.24 33.76
CA TYR A 54 -35.84 14.61 32.54
C TYR A 54 -35.83 15.61 31.38
N PHE A 55 -35.39 15.14 30.22
CA PHE A 55 -35.61 15.81 28.95
C PHE A 55 -36.63 15.01 28.13
N MET A 56 -37.74 15.66 27.81
CA MET A 56 -38.87 15.10 27.09
C MET A 56 -39.14 15.90 25.82
N MET A 57 -39.71 15.23 24.81
CA MET A 57 -40.20 15.86 23.60
C MET A 57 -41.64 15.42 23.35
N ASP A 58 -42.47 16.33 22.85
CA ASP A 58 -43.81 16.01 22.35
C ASP A 58 -43.90 16.40 20.87
N ILE A 59 -44.18 15.42 20.01
CA ILE A 59 -44.28 15.61 18.56
C ILE A 59 -45.74 15.78 18.16
N ASN A 60 -46.04 16.88 17.47
CA ASN A 60 -47.37 17.27 16.98
C ASN A 60 -48.47 17.31 18.06
N ARG A 61 -48.12 17.39 19.35
CA ARG A 61 -49.05 17.27 20.50
C ARG A 61 -49.77 15.91 20.57
N THR A 62 -49.12 14.86 20.09
CA THR A 62 -49.70 13.51 19.99
C THR A 62 -48.97 12.46 20.83
N SER A 63 -47.71 12.69 21.18
CA SER A 63 -46.91 11.71 21.91
C SER A 63 -45.74 12.37 22.65
N THR A 64 -45.87 12.50 23.96
CA THR A 64 -44.75 12.87 24.84
C THR A 64 -43.87 11.66 25.08
N THR A 65 -42.59 11.73 24.69
CA THR A 65 -41.58 10.72 24.95
C THR A 65 -40.49 11.27 25.86
N VAL A 66 -40.03 10.45 26.82
CA VAL A 66 -38.80 10.73 27.57
C VAL A 66 -37.62 10.39 26.67
N VAL A 67 -36.82 11.40 26.33
CA VAL A 67 -35.66 11.26 25.46
C VAL A 67 -34.44 10.83 26.26
N GLN A 68 -34.25 11.45 27.43
CA GLN A 68 -33.14 11.17 28.34
C GLN A 68 -33.51 11.56 29.77
N SER A 69 -32.95 10.83 30.75
CA SER A 69 -33.00 11.18 32.17
C SER A 69 -31.60 11.26 32.79
N TRP A 70 -31.50 12.00 33.89
CA TRP A 70 -30.32 12.13 34.74
C TRP A 70 -30.73 12.12 36.21
N GLU A 71 -30.01 11.36 37.03
CA GLU A 71 -30.25 11.26 38.46
C GLU A 71 -29.16 12.01 39.24
N LYS A 72 -29.51 12.52 40.44
CA LYS A 72 -28.58 13.11 41.43
C LYS A 72 -27.79 14.31 40.86
N THR A 73 -26.62 14.60 41.46
CA THR A 73 -25.72 15.69 41.08
C THR A 73 -24.93 15.32 39.82
N ASN A 74 -25.13 16.09 38.74
CA ASN A 74 -24.40 15.96 37.49
C ASN A 74 -23.54 17.22 37.29
N LYS A 75 -22.26 17.02 36.96
CA LYS A 75 -21.36 18.11 36.58
C LYS A 75 -21.87 18.78 35.31
N ARG A 76 -21.46 20.04 35.12
CA ARG A 76 -21.74 20.83 33.91
C ARG A 76 -21.38 20.04 32.65
N GLN A 77 -22.39 19.74 31.84
CA GLN A 77 -22.29 18.92 30.64
C GLN A 77 -23.24 19.43 29.54
N THR A 78 -22.94 19.05 28.29
CA THR A 78 -23.74 19.43 27.13
C THR A 78 -24.42 18.20 26.55
N TYR A 79 -25.74 18.23 26.41
CA TYR A 79 -26.52 17.21 25.74
C TYR A 79 -27.04 17.71 24.39
N THR A 80 -27.13 16.83 23.40
CA THR A 80 -27.53 17.15 22.03
C THR A 80 -28.47 16.08 21.49
N HIS A 81 -29.57 16.50 20.87
CA HIS A 81 -30.56 15.62 20.25
C HIS A 81 -30.92 16.11 18.83
N VAL A 82 -31.05 15.17 17.89
CA VAL A 82 -31.23 15.44 16.45
C VAL A 82 -32.66 15.11 16.03
N MET A 83 -33.29 16.02 15.30
CA MET A 83 -34.65 15.86 14.76
C MET A 83 -34.61 15.21 13.38
N THR A 84 -35.14 13.99 13.28
CA THR A 84 -35.19 13.20 12.03
C THR A 84 -36.46 13.43 11.20
N LYS A 85 -37.42 14.25 11.67
CA LYS A 85 -38.71 14.50 11.02
C LYS A 85 -39.07 15.98 11.04
N ASN A 86 -39.64 16.52 9.95
CA ASN A 86 -40.24 17.86 9.98
C ASN A 86 -41.60 17.80 10.68
N ALA A 87 -41.66 18.24 11.93
CA ALA A 87 -42.86 18.27 12.75
C ALA A 87 -42.80 19.44 13.75
N SER A 88 -43.96 19.83 14.27
CA SER A 88 -44.01 20.76 15.41
C SER A 88 -43.64 19.99 16.68
N VAL A 89 -42.76 20.55 17.52
CA VAL A 89 -42.23 19.85 18.69
C VAL A 89 -42.20 20.77 19.91
N SER A 90 -42.65 20.26 21.06
CA SER A 90 -42.44 20.91 22.36
C SER A 90 -41.36 20.18 23.14
N TYR A 91 -40.24 20.86 23.39
CA TYR A 91 -39.17 20.39 24.24
C TYR A 91 -39.45 20.76 25.69
N THR A 92 -39.38 19.78 26.58
CA THR A 92 -39.75 19.94 27.99
C THR A 92 -38.64 19.42 28.88
N TRP A 93 -38.08 20.29 29.73
CA TRP A 93 -37.17 19.91 30.81
C TRP A 93 -37.95 19.90 32.11
N THR A 94 -37.91 18.79 32.83
CA THR A 94 -38.59 18.61 34.09
C THR A 94 -37.59 18.25 35.17
N PHE A 95 -37.56 19.02 36.25
CA PHE A 95 -36.71 18.78 37.41
C PHE A 95 -37.56 18.51 38.65
N GLN A 96 -37.31 17.40 39.33
CA GLN A 96 -37.89 17.04 40.62
C GLN A 96 -36.76 16.92 41.65
N ARG A 97 -36.94 17.48 42.85
CA ARG A 97 -35.88 17.43 43.90
C ARG A 97 -35.87 16.12 44.65
N THR A 98 -37.04 15.54 44.88
CA THR A 98 -37.20 14.21 45.48
C THR A 98 -38.54 13.61 45.09
N ASN A 99 -38.57 12.28 44.94
CA ASN A 99 -39.80 11.53 44.74
C ASN A 99 -40.53 11.22 46.08
N GLN A 100 -39.90 11.51 47.23
CA GLN A 100 -40.42 11.16 48.56
C GLN A 100 -41.31 12.27 49.13
N PRO A 101 -42.61 12.04 49.40
CA PRO A 101 -43.51 13.09 49.86
C PRO A 101 -43.13 13.62 51.24
N SER A 102 -42.88 14.93 51.35
CA SER A 102 -42.56 15.57 52.64
C SER A 102 -43.40 16.84 52.88
N ALA A 103 -43.85 17.01 54.13
CA ALA A 103 -44.64 18.18 54.55
C ALA A 103 -43.78 19.41 54.90
N VAL A 104 -42.45 19.29 54.84
CA VAL A 104 -41.49 20.34 55.23
C VAL A 104 -40.45 20.47 54.14
N ARG A 105 -40.34 21.67 53.57
CA ARG A 105 -39.36 22.00 52.52
C ARG A 105 -37.94 21.91 53.08
N ARG A 106 -37.16 20.94 52.61
CA ARG A 106 -35.77 20.63 53.07
C ARG A 106 -34.74 20.84 51.96
N TYR A 107 -35.12 20.60 50.72
CA TYR A 107 -34.21 20.51 49.57
C TYR A 107 -34.27 21.77 48.69
N VAL A 108 -34.44 22.94 49.32
CA VAL A 108 -34.56 24.23 48.60
C VAL A 108 -33.33 24.55 47.75
N ASN A 109 -32.16 24.09 48.18
CA ASN A 109 -30.88 24.26 47.51
C ASN A 109 -30.67 23.28 46.34
N ASP A 110 -31.55 22.30 46.17
CA ASP A 110 -31.47 21.34 45.07
C ASP A 110 -32.04 21.98 43.80
N VAL A 111 -31.18 22.07 42.77
CA VAL A 111 -31.36 22.93 41.59
C VAL A 111 -30.81 22.29 40.32
N ALA A 112 -31.56 22.42 39.23
CA ALA A 112 -31.05 22.24 37.86
C ALA A 112 -30.78 23.62 37.24
N LYS A 113 -29.54 23.90 36.83
CA LYS A 113 -29.20 25.10 36.06
C LYS A 113 -28.99 24.69 34.60
N ILE A 114 -29.70 25.35 33.70
CA ILE A 114 -29.49 25.23 32.26
C ILE A 114 -28.85 26.57 31.84
N TYR A 115 -27.65 26.51 31.30
CA TYR A 115 -26.85 27.68 30.94
C TYR A 115 -27.19 28.21 29.56
N THR A 116 -27.33 27.30 28.59
CA THR A 116 -27.63 27.61 27.20
C THR A 116 -28.61 26.58 26.64
N ILE A 117 -29.49 27.03 25.74
CA ILE A 117 -30.35 26.17 24.93
C ILE A 117 -30.28 26.74 23.51
N THR A 118 -29.78 25.93 22.58
CA THR A 118 -29.60 26.30 21.17
C THR A 118 -30.43 25.34 20.32
N VAL A 119 -31.33 25.88 19.51
CA VAL A 119 -32.13 25.11 18.54
C VAL A 119 -31.77 25.59 17.14
N THR A 120 -31.28 24.70 16.28
CA THR A 120 -30.97 25.00 14.88
C THR A 120 -32.20 24.82 13.98
N ASN A 121 -32.22 25.54 12.85
CA ASN A 121 -33.23 25.46 11.79
C ASN A 121 -34.70 25.71 12.19
N ALA A 122 -35.01 26.26 13.37
CA ALA A 122 -36.39 26.58 13.75
C ALA A 122 -37.04 27.58 12.77
N LEU A 123 -38.32 27.35 12.41
CA LEU A 123 -39.10 28.23 11.52
C LEU A 123 -39.12 29.68 12.02
N ASP A 124 -39.48 29.86 13.28
CA ASP A 124 -39.61 31.17 13.94
C ASP A 124 -38.34 31.54 14.76
N GLY A 125 -37.23 30.85 14.50
CA GLY A 125 -35.97 31.08 15.20
C GLY A 125 -35.35 32.44 14.88
N VAL A 126 -35.03 33.21 15.93
CA VAL A 126 -34.19 34.42 15.85
C VAL A 126 -32.78 34.04 16.28
N SER A 127 -31.78 34.33 15.43
CA SER A 127 -30.37 34.05 15.73
C SER A 127 -29.72 35.19 16.52
N SER A 128 -28.75 34.86 17.37
CA SER A 128 -27.87 35.83 18.06
C SER A 128 -26.84 36.48 17.12
N GLY A 129 -26.64 35.94 15.92
CA GLY A 129 -25.79 36.51 14.87
C GLY A 129 -26.32 36.19 13.47
N CYS A 130 -26.14 37.11 12.53
CA CYS A 130 -26.52 36.91 11.14
C CYS A 130 -25.42 36.15 10.39
N GLN A 131 -25.74 35.00 9.81
CA GLN A 131 -24.88 34.32 8.84
C GLN A 131 -25.16 34.89 7.44
N ALA A 132 -24.12 35.07 6.62
CA ALA A 132 -24.27 35.44 5.22
C ALA A 132 -25.06 34.35 4.48
N CYS A 133 -25.98 34.76 3.61
CA CYS A 133 -26.82 33.88 2.82
C CYS A 133 -26.82 34.28 1.34
N ALA A 134 -27.06 33.34 0.45
CA ALA A 134 -27.24 33.66 -0.97
C ALA A 134 -28.56 34.41 -1.18
N LEU A 135 -28.51 35.54 -1.90
CA LEU A 135 -29.69 36.30 -2.27
C LEU A 135 -30.32 35.74 -3.54
N SER A 136 -31.66 35.80 -3.63
CA SER A 136 -32.38 35.42 -4.85
C SER A 136 -31.97 36.30 -6.03
N ALA A 137 -31.85 35.71 -7.22
CA ALA A 137 -31.60 36.45 -8.46
C ALA A 137 -32.82 37.29 -8.93
N LEU A 138 -33.98 37.13 -8.29
CA LEU A 138 -35.16 37.95 -8.55
C LEU A 138 -35.05 39.30 -7.80
N PRO A 139 -35.19 40.45 -8.49
CA PRO A 139 -34.95 41.78 -7.92
C PRO A 139 -36.01 42.26 -6.90
N SER A 140 -36.96 41.41 -6.50
CA SER A 140 -38.12 41.75 -5.66
C SER A 140 -38.24 40.94 -4.36
N SER A 141 -37.26 40.08 -4.03
CA SER A 141 -37.23 39.41 -2.71
C SER A 141 -35.82 39.38 -2.11
N SER A 142 -35.64 40.05 -0.98
CA SER A 142 -34.45 39.94 -0.12
C SER A 142 -34.44 38.64 0.69
N ALA A 143 -34.94 37.55 0.11
CA ALA A 143 -35.06 36.26 0.75
C ALA A 143 -33.79 35.43 0.51
N CYS A 144 -33.25 34.85 1.58
CA CYS A 144 -32.17 33.88 1.49
C CYS A 144 -32.65 32.65 0.71
N VAL A 145 -31.90 32.23 -0.30
CA VAL A 145 -32.16 31.01 -1.07
C VAL A 145 -31.10 29.93 -0.76
N PRO A 146 -31.44 28.64 -0.82
CA PRO A 146 -30.44 27.58 -0.81
C PRO A 146 -29.55 27.67 -2.05
N CYS A 147 -28.27 27.39 -1.87
CA CYS A 147 -27.38 27.21 -3.02
C CYS A 147 -27.65 25.87 -3.70
N PRO A 148 -27.41 25.75 -5.02
CA PRO A 148 -27.36 24.46 -5.68
C PRO A 148 -26.26 23.58 -5.06
N PRO A 149 -26.33 22.24 -5.22
CA PRO A 149 -25.28 21.36 -4.75
C PRO A 149 -23.91 21.76 -5.31
N GLY A 150 -22.86 21.49 -4.53
CA GLY A 150 -21.48 21.81 -4.87
C GLY A 150 -21.11 23.29 -4.88
N HIS A 151 -21.99 24.16 -4.39
CA HIS A 151 -21.71 25.60 -4.27
C HIS A 151 -21.69 26.06 -2.81
N TYR A 152 -20.71 26.91 -2.48
CA TYR A 152 -20.61 27.61 -1.20
C TYR A 152 -21.12 29.05 -1.33
N ILE A 153 -21.50 29.66 -0.20
CA ILE A 153 -21.91 31.07 -0.14
C ILE A 153 -20.64 31.93 0.03
N ASP A 154 -20.29 32.72 -0.98
CA ASP A 154 -19.26 33.75 -0.82
C ASP A 154 -19.77 34.85 0.13
N THR A 155 -19.04 35.09 1.21
CA THR A 155 -19.39 36.05 2.26
C THR A 155 -19.27 37.51 1.80
N HIS A 156 -18.51 37.78 0.73
CA HIS A 156 -18.32 39.14 0.21
C HIS A 156 -19.39 39.55 -0.80
N SER A 157 -19.78 38.65 -1.71
CA SER A 157 -20.78 38.94 -2.75
C SER A 157 -22.20 38.45 -2.43
N SER A 158 -22.38 37.63 -1.38
CA SER A 158 -23.65 36.98 -1.04
C SER A 158 -24.26 36.19 -2.21
N LYS A 159 -23.39 35.51 -2.98
CA LYS A 159 -23.73 34.65 -4.11
C LYS A 159 -23.22 33.24 -3.87
N CYS A 160 -23.88 32.27 -4.51
CA CYS A 160 -23.38 30.90 -4.61
C CYS A 160 -22.21 30.87 -5.61
N VAL A 161 -21.08 30.30 -5.19
CA VAL A 161 -19.88 30.07 -6.01
C VAL A 161 -19.59 28.58 -5.99
N GLU A 162 -19.28 28.02 -7.16
CA GLU A 162 -18.94 26.60 -7.32
C GLU A 162 -17.64 26.26 -6.57
N CYS A 163 -17.60 25.12 -5.90
CA CYS A 163 -16.38 24.64 -5.24
C CYS A 163 -15.28 24.31 -6.27
N PRO A 164 -13.99 24.49 -5.93
CA PRO A 164 -12.89 24.06 -6.79
C PRO A 164 -12.91 22.54 -7.08
N PRO A 165 -12.40 22.08 -8.24
CA PRO A 165 -12.29 20.65 -8.54
C PRO A 165 -11.47 19.90 -7.49
N ASN A 166 -11.84 18.64 -7.22
CA ASN A 166 -11.27 17.78 -6.17
C ASN A 166 -11.46 18.33 -4.74
N THR A 167 -12.58 19.02 -4.50
CA THR A 167 -13.03 19.41 -3.16
C THR A 167 -14.48 18.97 -2.93
N TYR A 168 -14.87 18.80 -1.67
CA TYR A 168 -16.22 18.46 -1.25
C TYR A 168 -16.74 19.46 -0.21
N LEU A 169 -18.05 19.69 -0.18
CA LEU A 169 -18.69 20.57 0.80
C LEU A 169 -18.85 19.90 2.16
N ALA A 170 -18.33 20.54 3.20
CA ALA A 170 -18.59 20.12 4.58
C ALA A 170 -20.04 20.46 4.99
N PRO A 171 -20.85 19.52 5.54
CA PRO A 171 -22.28 19.72 5.80
C PRO A 171 -22.66 20.92 6.69
N HIS A 172 -21.73 21.36 7.55
CA HIS A 172 -21.93 22.41 8.55
C HIS A 172 -21.27 23.75 8.20
N SER A 173 -20.53 23.82 7.09
CA SER A 173 -19.73 24.98 6.69
C SER A 173 -20.18 25.46 5.32
N ALA A 174 -21.36 26.07 5.21
CA ALA A 174 -21.91 26.51 3.91
C ALA A 174 -21.43 27.90 3.44
N ALA A 175 -20.59 28.59 4.22
CA ALA A 175 -20.19 29.98 3.98
C ALA A 175 -18.68 30.16 4.00
N GLY A 176 -18.15 30.92 3.03
CA GLY A 176 -16.73 31.15 2.80
C GLY A 176 -16.05 30.00 2.03
N PRO A 177 -14.84 30.21 1.49
CA PRO A 177 -14.10 29.20 0.71
C PRO A 177 -13.71 27.97 1.55
N ASP A 178 -13.56 28.12 2.87
CA ASP A 178 -13.26 27.03 3.81
C ASP A 178 -14.39 25.98 3.89
N ALA A 179 -15.54 26.24 3.28
CA ALA A 179 -16.62 25.29 3.01
C ALA A 179 -16.17 24.09 2.18
N CYS A 180 -15.32 24.32 1.19
CA CYS A 180 -14.86 23.34 0.22
C CYS A 180 -13.58 22.68 0.76
N GLN A 181 -13.72 21.52 1.39
CA GLN A 181 -12.59 20.76 1.91
C GLN A 181 -11.91 19.95 0.80
N PRO A 182 -10.57 19.88 0.73
CA PRO A 182 -9.89 19.10 -0.30
C PRO A 182 -10.16 17.61 -0.13
N CYS A 183 -10.42 16.94 -1.24
CA CYS A 183 -10.39 15.48 -1.31
C CYS A 183 -8.96 14.97 -1.07
N GLY A 184 -8.82 13.76 -0.51
CA GLY A 184 -7.51 13.19 -0.15
C GLY A 184 -6.71 12.65 -1.35
N PRO A 185 -5.57 11.97 -1.09
CA PRO A 185 -4.65 11.55 -2.14
C PRO A 185 -5.32 10.61 -3.16
N SER A 186 -5.03 10.85 -4.45
CA SER A 186 -5.58 10.11 -5.59
C SER A 186 -7.10 9.92 -5.58
N SER A 187 -7.84 10.97 -5.19
CA SER A 187 -9.31 10.99 -5.20
C SER A 187 -9.85 12.20 -5.95
N LYS A 188 -11.07 12.07 -6.49
CA LYS A 188 -11.78 13.10 -7.26
C LYS A 188 -13.13 13.39 -6.62
N SER A 189 -13.61 14.62 -6.78
CA SER A 189 -14.95 15.03 -6.36
C SER A 189 -16.00 14.67 -7.41
N ASP A 190 -17.21 14.34 -6.99
CA ASP A 190 -18.36 14.25 -7.89
C ASP A 190 -18.79 15.63 -8.43
N LYS A 191 -19.63 15.63 -9.47
CA LYS A 191 -20.16 16.86 -10.10
C LYS A 191 -20.90 17.77 -9.12
N ASP A 192 -21.47 17.18 -8.08
CA ASP A 192 -22.21 17.87 -7.02
C ASP A 192 -21.31 18.26 -5.83
N HIS A 193 -20.00 17.99 -5.89
CA HIS A 193 -19.01 18.20 -4.82
C HIS A 193 -19.51 17.79 -3.42
N ARG A 194 -20.21 16.65 -3.35
CA ARG A 194 -20.79 16.09 -2.13
C ARG A 194 -19.90 14.98 -1.57
N GLN A 195 -19.20 14.24 -2.41
CA GLN A 195 -18.39 13.09 -2.00
C GLN A 195 -17.14 12.92 -2.87
N CYS A 196 -16.05 12.49 -2.23
CA CYS A 196 -14.83 12.09 -2.93
C CYS A 196 -14.92 10.59 -3.31
N TYR A 197 -14.38 10.21 -4.46
CA TYR A 197 -14.29 8.82 -4.93
C TYR A 197 -12.97 8.57 -5.67
N SER A 198 -12.65 7.30 -5.96
CA SER A 198 -11.56 6.93 -6.87
C SER A 198 -12.10 6.63 -8.27
N ASP A 199 -11.42 7.14 -9.30
CA ASP A 199 -11.69 6.93 -10.72
C ASP A 199 -10.96 5.71 -11.29
N CYS A 200 -10.65 4.71 -10.45
CA CYS A 200 -9.86 3.53 -10.79
C CYS A 200 -8.43 3.81 -11.29
N GLN A 201 -7.94 5.05 -11.29
CA GLN A 201 -6.60 5.39 -11.75
C GLN A 201 -5.73 5.84 -10.58
N PHE A 202 -4.52 5.29 -10.49
CA PHE A 202 -3.55 5.64 -9.46
C PHE A 202 -2.16 5.79 -10.09
N THR A 203 -1.43 6.82 -9.67
CA THR A 203 -0.06 7.06 -10.11
C THR A 203 0.83 7.28 -8.90
N HIS A 204 1.99 6.62 -8.87
CA HIS A 204 2.96 6.75 -7.80
C HIS A 204 4.36 6.89 -8.39
N THR A 205 5.14 7.79 -7.82
CA THR A 205 6.50 8.11 -8.30
C THR A 205 7.51 7.74 -7.23
N ASP A 206 8.20 6.61 -7.44
CA ASP A 206 9.30 6.18 -6.59
C ASP A 206 10.64 6.53 -7.27
N GLY A 207 11.31 7.56 -6.74
CA GLY A 207 12.50 8.15 -7.34
C GLY A 207 12.32 8.56 -8.81
N ASN A 208 12.96 7.83 -9.73
CA ASN A 208 12.91 8.05 -11.18
C ASN A 208 11.94 7.12 -11.93
N VAL A 209 11.04 6.43 -11.20
CA VAL A 209 10.08 5.48 -11.76
C VAL A 209 8.65 5.92 -11.44
N THR A 210 7.92 6.31 -12.48
CA THR A 210 6.48 6.57 -12.45
C THR A 210 5.73 5.26 -12.70
N LEU A 211 5.13 4.68 -11.67
CA LEU A 211 4.22 3.54 -11.79
C LEU A 211 2.79 4.04 -11.98
N THR A 212 2.16 3.63 -13.07
CA THR A 212 0.75 3.92 -13.36
C THR A 212 -0.05 2.63 -13.19
N PHE A 213 -1.15 2.69 -12.46
CA PHE A 213 -2.05 1.59 -12.18
C PHE A 213 -3.44 1.91 -12.72
N ASN A 214 -4.12 0.90 -13.25
CA ASN A 214 -5.49 1.01 -13.74
C ASN A 214 -6.31 -0.15 -13.18
N PHE A 215 -7.22 0.19 -12.27
CA PHE A 215 -8.08 -0.73 -11.55
C PHE A 215 -9.45 -0.94 -12.21
N SER A 216 -9.67 -0.56 -13.48
CA SER A 216 -10.92 -0.89 -14.19
C SER A 216 -11.22 -2.40 -14.27
N LEU A 217 -10.20 -3.26 -14.10
CA LEU A 217 -10.38 -4.71 -13.95
C LEU A 217 -10.97 -5.13 -12.59
N LEU A 218 -11.05 -4.20 -11.62
CA LEU A 218 -11.56 -4.34 -10.26
C LEU A 218 -12.76 -3.38 -10.01
N GLU A 219 -13.36 -2.83 -11.07
CA GLU A 219 -14.49 -1.90 -11.00
C GLU A 219 -15.78 -2.56 -10.50
N SER A 220 -15.95 -3.86 -10.78
CA SER A 220 -17.08 -4.64 -10.26
C SER A 220 -16.89 -4.95 -8.77
N ALA A 221 -17.90 -4.64 -7.95
CA ALA A 221 -17.87 -4.94 -6.52
C ALA A 221 -17.70 -6.45 -6.26
N GLU A 222 -16.71 -6.79 -5.43
CA GLU A 222 -16.32 -8.17 -5.12
C GLU A 222 -16.82 -8.55 -3.72
N SER A 223 -17.29 -9.79 -3.57
CA SER A 223 -17.90 -10.26 -2.32
C SER A 223 -17.03 -11.30 -1.62
N LEU A 224 -16.66 -11.05 -0.36
CA LEU A 224 -15.95 -12.00 0.51
C LEU A 224 -16.89 -12.62 1.53
N MET A 225 -17.00 -13.95 1.51
CA MET A 225 -17.72 -14.75 2.50
C MET A 225 -16.74 -15.35 3.51
N ASN A 226 -16.81 -14.92 4.77
CA ASN A 226 -15.91 -15.43 5.82
C ASN A 226 -16.24 -16.87 6.25
N SER A 227 -15.36 -17.47 7.06
CA SER A 227 -15.56 -18.80 7.65
C SER A 227 -16.89 -18.92 8.43
N PRO A 228 -17.50 -20.11 8.48
CA PRO A 228 -18.77 -20.32 9.15
C PRO A 228 -18.68 -20.09 10.65
N LYS A 229 -19.60 -19.29 11.19
CA LYS A 229 -19.82 -19.10 12.61
C LYS A 229 -21.13 -19.78 13.04
N PHE A 230 -21.33 -19.89 14.34
CA PHE A 230 -22.53 -20.49 14.93
C PHE A 230 -23.08 -19.57 16.03
N THR A 231 -24.40 -19.39 16.06
CA THR A 231 -25.06 -18.68 17.17
C THR A 231 -24.98 -19.51 18.45
N SER A 232 -25.31 -18.91 19.61
CA SER A 232 -25.46 -19.65 20.88
C SER A 232 -26.49 -20.79 20.83
N LYS A 233 -27.39 -20.80 19.83
CA LYS A 233 -28.34 -21.89 19.56
C LYS A 233 -27.88 -22.87 18.48
N GLY A 234 -26.63 -22.79 18.03
CA GLY A 234 -26.05 -23.68 17.01
C GLY A 234 -26.48 -23.36 15.57
N THR A 235 -27.14 -22.22 15.31
CA THR A 235 -27.50 -21.82 13.94
C THR A 235 -26.24 -21.39 13.22
N LYS A 236 -25.88 -22.07 12.13
CA LYS A 236 -24.77 -21.69 11.25
C LYS A 236 -25.08 -20.37 10.55
N TYR A 237 -24.12 -19.45 10.50
CA TYR A 237 -24.21 -18.21 9.75
C TYR A 237 -22.84 -17.81 9.19
N PHE A 238 -22.82 -16.86 8.27
CA PHE A 238 -21.63 -16.30 7.65
C PHE A 238 -21.77 -14.78 7.57
N HIS A 239 -20.66 -14.05 7.63
CA HIS A 239 -20.64 -12.66 7.19
C HIS A 239 -20.18 -12.61 5.74
N VAL A 240 -20.89 -11.82 4.93
CA VAL A 240 -20.50 -11.48 3.57
C VAL A 240 -20.25 -9.98 3.50
N PHE A 241 -19.02 -9.63 3.17
CA PHE A 241 -18.59 -8.26 2.88
C PHE A 241 -18.71 -8.04 1.38
N ASN A 242 -19.23 -6.89 0.97
CA ASN A 242 -19.26 -6.45 -0.42
C ASN A 242 -18.43 -5.16 -0.51
N ILE A 243 -17.45 -5.13 -1.41
CA ILE A 243 -16.44 -4.06 -1.51
C ILE A 243 -16.40 -3.52 -2.93
N SER A 244 -16.57 -2.20 -3.08
CA SER A 244 -16.32 -1.47 -4.32
C SER A 244 -15.20 -0.45 -4.12
N LEU A 245 -14.25 -0.41 -5.07
CA LEU A 245 -13.10 0.49 -5.05
C LEU A 245 -13.39 1.85 -5.71
N CYS A 246 -14.19 1.84 -6.78
CA CYS A 246 -14.37 2.97 -7.69
C CYS A 246 -15.82 3.47 -7.66
N GLY A 247 -16.00 4.79 -7.65
CA GLY A 247 -17.30 5.40 -7.30
C GLY A 247 -18.00 6.21 -8.40
N GLU A 248 -17.41 6.32 -9.60
CA GLU A 248 -17.79 7.33 -10.61
C GLU A 248 -19.23 7.22 -11.13
N GLN A 249 -19.84 6.03 -11.07
CA GLN A 249 -21.15 5.75 -11.69
C GLN A 249 -22.21 5.23 -10.72
N GLY A 250 -22.03 5.44 -9.41
CA GLY A 250 -22.95 4.88 -8.41
C GLY A 250 -22.84 3.36 -8.25
N GLN A 251 -21.74 2.77 -8.71
CA GLN A 251 -21.31 1.38 -8.49
C GLN A 251 -20.84 1.16 -7.04
N LEU A 252 -21.62 1.63 -6.08
CA LEU A 252 -21.40 1.35 -4.67
C LEU A 252 -21.70 -0.14 -4.39
N ALA A 253 -21.00 -0.71 -3.41
CA ALA A 253 -21.37 -2.02 -2.89
C ALA A 253 -22.78 -1.95 -2.29
N MET A 254 -23.58 -2.99 -2.54
CA MET A 254 -24.97 -3.07 -2.11
C MET A 254 -25.16 -4.33 -1.25
N CYS A 255 -25.72 -4.14 -0.06
CA CYS A 255 -26.11 -5.21 0.86
C CYS A 255 -27.61 -5.13 1.09
N THR A 256 -28.33 -6.22 0.84
CA THR A 256 -29.79 -6.29 0.88
C THR A 256 -30.26 -7.28 1.94
N ASP A 257 -31.22 -6.87 2.78
CA ASP A 257 -31.92 -7.78 3.66
C ASP A 257 -33.05 -8.51 2.90
N ASN A 258 -33.10 -9.82 3.03
CA ASN A 258 -34.15 -10.68 2.46
C ASN A 258 -35.14 -11.17 3.54
N VAL A 259 -35.18 -10.52 4.70
CA VAL A 259 -36.16 -10.78 5.76
C VAL A 259 -37.32 -9.80 5.59
N THR A 260 -38.49 -10.29 5.18
CA THR A 260 -39.73 -9.51 5.24
C THR A 260 -40.07 -9.22 6.69
N ASP A 261 -39.90 -7.98 7.11
CA ASP A 261 -40.28 -7.53 8.44
C ASP A 261 -41.82 -7.47 8.56
N LEU A 262 -42.38 -8.42 9.32
CA LEU A 262 -43.82 -8.48 9.60
C LEU A 262 -44.30 -7.30 10.47
N SER A 263 -43.40 -6.48 11.04
CA SER A 263 -43.75 -5.35 11.90
C SER A 263 -44.05 -4.04 11.16
N VAL A 264 -43.72 -3.92 9.85
CA VAL A 264 -43.94 -2.69 9.07
C VAL A 264 -45.01 -2.89 7.99
N SER A 265 -46.22 -3.24 8.42
CA SER A 265 -47.44 -3.17 7.59
C SER A 265 -48.33 -2.00 8.04
N ASN A 266 -47.80 -0.77 7.93
CA ASN A 266 -48.61 0.44 8.00
C ASN A 266 -49.28 0.67 6.63
N PRO A 267 -50.61 0.51 6.49
CA PRO A 267 -51.28 0.67 5.21
C PRO A 267 -51.43 2.17 4.89
N GLY A 268 -50.50 2.71 4.10
CA GLY A 268 -50.53 4.13 3.73
C GLY A 268 -49.27 4.72 3.08
N ARG A 269 -48.19 3.95 2.91
CA ARG A 269 -47.02 4.37 2.13
C ARG A 269 -47.02 3.68 0.77
N GLU A 270 -47.75 4.25 -0.19
CA GLU A 270 -47.56 3.89 -1.58
C GLU A 270 -46.33 4.62 -2.14
N ASN A 271 -45.43 3.82 -2.72
CA ASN A 271 -44.19 4.16 -3.44
C ASN A 271 -42.90 4.29 -2.59
N ASP A 272 -41.91 3.48 -3.02
CA ASP A 272 -40.44 3.55 -2.76
C ASP A 272 -39.77 2.86 -1.56
N GLU A 273 -40.46 2.04 -0.76
CA GLU A 273 -39.79 1.14 0.23
C GLU A 273 -39.73 -0.32 -0.27
N GLY A 274 -38.69 -0.62 -1.05
CA GLY A 274 -38.24 -1.99 -1.34
C GLY A 274 -37.56 -2.66 -0.12
N PRO A 275 -37.00 -3.89 -0.26
CA PRO A 275 -36.22 -4.51 0.83
C PRO A 275 -35.11 -3.58 1.32
N SER A 276 -34.87 -3.52 2.64
CA SER A 276 -33.87 -2.62 3.23
C SER A 276 -32.48 -2.92 2.65
N ALA A 277 -31.96 -1.93 1.92
CA ALA A 277 -30.75 -2.07 1.14
C ALA A 277 -29.76 -0.94 1.47
N VAL A 278 -28.61 -1.32 2.02
CA VAL A 278 -27.50 -0.41 2.30
C VAL A 278 -26.65 -0.29 1.04
N LYS A 279 -26.36 0.93 0.61
CA LYS A 279 -25.42 1.26 -0.47
C LYS A 279 -24.26 2.08 0.11
N SER A 280 -23.04 1.57 0.01
CA SER A 280 -21.83 2.21 0.53
C SER A 280 -20.59 1.69 -0.22
N PHE A 281 -19.38 2.19 0.05
CA PHE A 281 -18.18 1.59 -0.56
C PHE A 281 -17.92 0.19 -0.02
N ILE A 282 -18.14 0.01 1.28
CA ILE A 282 -17.98 -1.26 1.99
C ILE A 282 -19.21 -1.49 2.88
N CYS A 283 -19.90 -2.60 2.65
CA CYS A 283 -21.03 -3.04 3.46
C CYS A 283 -20.85 -4.51 3.89
N GLN A 284 -21.53 -4.88 4.98
CA GLN A 284 -21.55 -6.24 5.51
C GLN A 284 -22.99 -6.73 5.60
N SER A 285 -23.21 -8.01 5.36
CA SER A 285 -24.48 -8.71 5.55
C SER A 285 -24.24 -10.02 6.30
N THR A 286 -25.24 -10.49 7.05
CA THR A 286 -25.18 -11.80 7.71
C THR A 286 -26.08 -12.78 6.96
N ILE A 287 -25.47 -13.80 6.34
CA ILE A 287 -26.17 -14.84 5.58
C ILE A 287 -26.33 -16.10 6.44
N ILE A 288 -27.59 -16.51 6.64
CA ILE A 288 -27.96 -17.79 7.24
C ILE A 288 -28.33 -18.75 6.10
N PRO A 289 -27.56 -19.84 5.88
CA PRO A 289 -27.83 -20.78 4.80
C PRO A 289 -29.12 -21.57 5.05
N ALA A 290 -29.81 -21.92 3.96
CA ALA A 290 -30.94 -22.85 3.97
C ALA A 290 -30.50 -24.21 4.53
N SER A 291 -30.70 -24.41 5.83
CA SER A 291 -30.55 -25.72 6.47
C SER A 291 -31.87 -26.47 6.34
N GLY A 292 -31.81 -27.77 6.02
CA GLY A 292 -32.98 -28.62 5.71
C GLY A 292 -33.98 -28.89 6.85
N ARG A 293 -34.06 -28.01 7.85
CA ARG A 293 -35.02 -28.01 8.96
C ARG A 293 -35.55 -26.59 9.24
N GLY A 294 -36.05 -25.89 8.22
CA GLY A 294 -36.91 -24.70 8.44
C GLY A 294 -36.89 -23.60 7.38
N PHE A 295 -35.83 -23.47 6.58
CA PHE A 295 -35.72 -22.40 5.58
C PHE A 295 -35.49 -22.99 4.18
N HIS A 296 -36.32 -22.57 3.22
CA HIS A 296 -36.23 -23.01 1.81
C HIS A 296 -35.20 -22.22 0.98
N THR A 297 -34.83 -21.02 1.44
CA THR A 297 -33.86 -20.11 0.81
C THR A 297 -32.87 -19.62 1.86
N ALA A 298 -31.69 -19.18 1.43
CA ALA A 298 -30.75 -18.52 2.33
C ALA A 298 -31.29 -17.13 2.73
N LEU A 299 -31.25 -16.81 4.01
CA LEU A 299 -31.69 -15.52 4.54
C LEU A 299 -30.49 -14.58 4.62
N SER A 300 -30.63 -13.38 4.06
CA SER A 300 -29.73 -12.24 4.30
C SER A 300 -30.41 -11.31 5.30
N SER A 301 -29.69 -10.90 6.34
CA SER A 301 -30.19 -9.98 7.37
C SER A 301 -29.02 -9.19 7.97
N GLN A 302 -29.32 -8.12 8.70
CA GLN A 302 -28.32 -7.25 9.33
C GLN A 302 -27.35 -6.66 8.30
N SER A 303 -27.91 -6.06 7.23
CA SER A 303 -27.15 -5.22 6.31
C SER A 303 -26.63 -4.00 7.07
N ILE A 304 -25.30 -3.85 7.12
CA ILE A 304 -24.57 -2.89 7.94
C ILE A 304 -23.64 -2.08 7.05
N ASN A 305 -23.64 -0.77 7.24
CA ASN A 305 -22.64 0.12 6.69
C ASN A 305 -21.32 -0.01 7.47
N LEU A 306 -20.21 -0.27 6.76
CA LEU A 306 -18.87 -0.26 7.34
C LEU A 306 -18.09 0.98 6.94
N ALA A 307 -18.20 1.39 5.67
CA ALA A 307 -17.64 2.64 5.19
C ALA A 307 -18.41 3.20 3.98
N ASP A 308 -18.80 4.46 4.10
CA ASP A 308 -19.57 5.26 3.13
C ASP A 308 -18.75 6.42 2.55
N THR A 309 -17.64 6.78 3.19
CA THR A 309 -16.80 7.93 2.85
C THR A 309 -15.42 7.43 2.42
N PHE A 310 -14.99 7.74 1.19
CA PHE A 310 -13.63 7.48 0.74
C PHE A 310 -12.70 8.64 1.15
N LEU A 311 -11.57 8.30 1.78
CA LEU A 311 -10.58 9.26 2.26
C LEU A 311 -9.41 9.46 1.29
N GLY A 312 -9.12 8.47 0.44
CA GLY A 312 -8.02 8.50 -0.52
C GLY A 312 -7.28 7.18 -0.63
N ALA A 313 -6.41 7.10 -1.64
CA ALA A 313 -5.50 5.97 -1.86
C ALA A 313 -4.04 6.45 -1.79
N THR A 314 -3.19 5.69 -1.10
CA THR A 314 -1.74 5.94 -1.03
C THR A 314 -0.96 4.62 -0.83
N VAL A 315 0.35 4.66 -1.08
CA VAL A 315 1.29 3.58 -0.72
C VAL A 315 1.63 3.63 0.78
N ASP A 316 1.40 4.75 1.46
CA ASP A 316 1.69 4.91 2.89
C ASP A 316 0.85 3.97 3.77
N ASP A 317 1.44 3.52 4.88
CA ASP A 317 0.77 2.65 5.86
C ASP A 317 -0.23 3.38 6.76
N SER A 318 -0.43 4.69 6.61
CA SER A 318 -1.41 5.45 7.39
C SER A 318 -1.93 6.70 6.71
N LEU A 319 -3.24 6.96 6.83
CA LEU A 319 -3.91 8.16 6.36
C LEU A 319 -5.01 8.58 7.35
N ALA A 320 -5.12 9.89 7.64
CA ALA A 320 -6.15 10.47 8.50
C ALA A 320 -6.34 9.80 9.89
N GLY A 321 -5.27 9.24 10.45
CA GLY A 321 -5.26 8.53 11.74
C GLY A 321 -5.56 7.03 11.67
N ILE A 322 -5.93 6.51 10.50
CA ILE A 322 -6.15 5.08 10.24
C ILE A 322 -4.81 4.46 9.80
N LYS A 323 -4.53 3.21 10.22
CA LYS A 323 -3.34 2.45 9.80
C LYS A 323 -3.74 1.24 8.95
N ALA A 324 -2.97 0.93 7.92
CA ALA A 324 -3.19 -0.22 7.03
C ALA A 324 -2.74 -1.56 7.64
N SER A 325 -1.75 -1.53 8.55
CA SER A 325 -1.21 -2.69 9.27
C SER A 325 -0.77 -3.85 8.34
N PRO A 326 0.17 -3.62 7.39
CA PRO A 326 0.59 -4.63 6.41
C PRO A 326 1.19 -5.90 7.03
N GLU A 327 1.64 -5.84 8.29
CA GLU A 327 2.13 -6.97 9.09
C GLU A 327 1.07 -8.06 9.32
N LEU A 328 -0.22 -7.74 9.19
CA LEU A 328 -1.33 -8.68 9.31
C LEU A 328 -1.45 -9.66 8.13
N PHE A 329 -0.71 -9.39 7.04
CA PHE A 329 -0.75 -10.17 5.80
C PHE A 329 0.63 -10.78 5.48
N PRO A 330 0.69 -11.90 4.75
CA PRO A 330 1.97 -12.49 4.34
C PRO A 330 2.79 -11.49 3.53
N GLN A 331 4.05 -11.23 3.93
CA GLN A 331 4.92 -10.34 3.16
C GLN A 331 5.49 -11.06 1.93
N THR A 332 5.42 -10.38 0.79
CA THR A 332 6.02 -10.80 -0.48
C THR A 332 7.11 -9.81 -0.91
N SER A 333 7.95 -10.17 -1.89
CA SER A 333 9.06 -9.32 -2.32
C SER A 333 8.59 -8.04 -3.00
N LYS A 334 8.79 -6.89 -2.33
CA LYS A 334 8.33 -5.54 -2.71
C LYS A 334 8.99 -4.95 -3.98
N LYS A 335 8.90 -5.62 -5.13
CA LYS A 335 9.25 -5.02 -6.44
C LYS A 335 8.16 -4.05 -6.94
N VAL A 336 6.91 -4.28 -6.55
CA VAL A 336 5.77 -3.38 -6.72
C VAL A 336 5.25 -3.06 -5.32
N PRO A 337 4.93 -1.80 -4.99
CA PRO A 337 4.34 -1.44 -3.70
C PRO A 337 2.88 -1.92 -3.62
N ASP A 338 2.44 -2.29 -2.41
CA ASP A 338 1.02 -2.44 -2.10
C ASP A 338 0.36 -1.05 -2.04
N ILE A 339 -0.93 -0.95 -2.40
CA ILE A 339 -1.66 0.34 -2.44
C ILE A 339 -2.86 0.26 -1.49
N ASN A 340 -2.91 1.16 -0.51
CA ASN A 340 -3.90 1.20 0.54
C ASN A 340 -5.01 2.20 0.21
N PHE A 341 -6.24 1.71 0.06
CA PHE A 341 -7.46 2.52 -0.04
C PHE A 341 -8.08 2.68 1.34
N PHE A 342 -8.24 3.92 1.79
CA PHE A 342 -8.77 4.24 3.11
C PHE A 342 -10.21 4.73 3.02
N TYR A 343 -11.08 4.12 3.83
CA TYR A 343 -12.49 4.48 3.94
C TYR A 343 -12.90 4.65 5.40
N ARG A 344 -13.98 5.42 5.62
CA ARG A 344 -14.56 5.68 6.94
C ARG A 344 -16.08 5.69 6.86
N SER A 345 -16.74 5.40 7.98
CA SER A 345 -18.11 5.83 8.26
C SER A 345 -18.14 6.58 9.58
N LEU A 346 -18.96 7.63 9.65
CA LEU A 346 -19.17 8.42 10.87
C LEU A 346 -20.31 7.89 11.75
N GLU A 347 -20.92 6.75 11.38
CA GLU A 347 -21.97 6.10 12.16
C GLU A 347 -21.40 5.53 13.47
N ALA A 348 -21.61 6.26 14.57
CA ALA A 348 -21.19 5.85 15.89
C ALA A 348 -21.97 4.61 16.37
N THR A 349 -21.25 3.65 16.94
CA THR A 349 -21.83 2.41 17.49
C THR A 349 -21.43 2.23 18.94
N SER A 350 -22.10 1.34 19.68
CA SER A 350 -21.83 1.09 21.10
C SER A 350 -20.40 0.65 21.43
N SER A 351 -19.64 0.19 20.42
CA SER A 351 -18.22 -0.19 20.56
C SER A 351 -17.27 0.83 19.95
N CYS A 352 -17.74 1.69 19.04
CA CYS A 352 -16.92 2.61 18.25
C CYS A 352 -17.60 3.99 18.20
N GLU A 353 -17.32 4.85 19.18
CA GLU A 353 -17.91 6.19 19.31
C GLU A 353 -17.50 7.14 18.18
N SER A 354 -16.31 6.94 17.60
CA SER A 354 -15.73 7.79 16.54
C SER A 354 -16.05 7.30 15.11
N GLY A 355 -16.98 6.35 14.99
CA GLY A 355 -17.35 5.66 13.75
C GLY A 355 -16.48 4.44 13.45
N ARG A 356 -16.63 3.88 12.25
CA ARG A 356 -15.85 2.73 11.75
C ARG A 356 -14.87 3.17 10.67
N SER A 357 -13.80 2.40 10.52
CA SER A 357 -12.78 2.61 9.48
C SER A 357 -12.50 1.30 8.74
N ALA A 358 -12.19 1.39 7.45
CA ALA A 358 -11.84 0.22 6.65
C ALA A 358 -10.67 0.54 5.71
N VAL A 359 -9.73 -0.39 5.60
CA VAL A 359 -8.59 -0.30 4.69
C VAL A 359 -8.61 -1.50 3.75
N VAL A 360 -8.54 -1.23 2.45
CA VAL A 360 -8.41 -2.24 1.40
C VAL A 360 -7.02 -2.10 0.78
N THR A 361 -6.15 -3.05 1.06
CA THR A 361 -4.79 -3.12 0.51
C THR A 361 -4.83 -3.91 -0.80
N LEU A 362 -4.58 -3.24 -1.91
CA LEU A 362 -4.39 -3.88 -3.22
C LEU A 362 -2.95 -4.37 -3.36
N ARG A 363 -2.80 -5.61 -3.83
CA ARG A 363 -1.50 -6.24 -4.07
C ARG A 363 -1.43 -6.83 -5.47
N CYS A 364 -0.42 -6.42 -6.23
CA CYS A 364 -0.09 -7.00 -7.52
C CYS A 364 0.33 -8.47 -7.37
N ASN A 365 -0.45 -9.38 -7.98
CA ASN A 365 -0.08 -10.78 -8.11
C ASN A 365 -0.45 -11.28 -9.53
N PRO A 366 0.52 -11.40 -10.46
CA PRO A 366 0.27 -11.72 -11.86
C PRO A 366 -0.28 -13.15 -12.07
N ASP A 367 -0.11 -14.04 -11.09
CA ASP A 367 -0.59 -15.44 -11.16
C ASP A 367 -2.07 -15.59 -10.78
N LYS A 368 -2.72 -14.51 -10.32
CA LYS A 368 -4.15 -14.48 -9.93
C LYS A 368 -5.06 -14.07 -11.10
N SER A 369 -6.36 -14.32 -10.95
CA SER A 369 -7.39 -13.79 -11.87
C SER A 369 -7.39 -12.25 -11.92
N ALA A 370 -7.99 -11.67 -12.96
CA ALA A 370 -8.12 -10.21 -13.12
C ALA A 370 -8.99 -9.55 -12.02
N ASN A 371 -10.02 -10.26 -11.56
CA ASN A 371 -10.81 -9.89 -10.36
C ASN A 371 -10.07 -10.23 -9.05
N GLY A 372 -8.97 -10.99 -9.12
CA GLY A 372 -8.16 -11.36 -7.98
C GLY A 372 -8.80 -12.34 -6.99
N GLN A 373 -8.39 -12.20 -5.74
CA GLN A 373 -8.94 -12.88 -4.56
C GLN A 373 -8.91 -11.91 -3.37
N LEU A 374 -10.09 -11.65 -2.80
CA LEU A 374 -10.25 -10.87 -1.59
C LEU A 374 -10.05 -11.75 -0.34
N SER A 375 -9.43 -11.21 0.70
CA SER A 375 -9.09 -11.95 1.93
C SER A 375 -9.01 -11.04 3.17
N VAL A 376 -9.18 -11.64 4.35
CA VAL A 376 -9.03 -11.00 5.67
C VAL A 376 -7.80 -11.56 6.41
N PRO A 377 -7.23 -10.83 7.38
CA PRO A 377 -6.10 -11.31 8.19
C PRO A 377 -6.36 -12.68 8.83
N SER A 378 -5.35 -13.55 8.80
CA SER A 378 -5.43 -14.87 9.45
C SER A 378 -5.55 -14.78 10.97
N LEU A 379 -4.97 -13.74 11.58
CA LEU A 379 -5.11 -13.42 13.00
C LEU A 379 -6.52 -12.97 13.38
N CYS A 380 -7.23 -12.33 12.45
CA CYS A 380 -8.48 -11.61 12.71
C CYS A 380 -9.54 -12.02 11.67
N SER A 381 -10.11 -13.21 11.87
CA SER A 381 -11.08 -13.86 10.96
C SER A 381 -12.42 -13.12 10.79
N GLU A 382 -12.61 -12.00 11.48
CA GLU A 382 -13.76 -11.09 11.32
C GLU A 382 -13.45 -9.92 10.37
N GLY A 383 -12.21 -9.83 9.86
CA GLY A 383 -11.71 -8.66 9.12
C GLY A 383 -11.25 -7.52 10.03
N THR A 384 -11.56 -7.56 11.32
CA THR A 384 -11.17 -6.56 12.33
C THR A 384 -10.59 -7.24 13.57
N CYS A 385 -9.64 -6.57 14.22
CA CYS A 385 -9.00 -7.04 15.45
C CYS A 385 -9.46 -6.25 16.70
N ASP A 386 -9.92 -5.01 16.51
CA ASP A 386 -10.37 -4.06 17.53
C ASP A 386 -11.91 -3.88 17.55
N GLY A 387 -12.60 -4.35 16.50
CA GLY A 387 -14.04 -4.17 16.29
C GLY A 387 -14.43 -2.90 15.53
N CYS A 388 -13.47 -2.02 15.23
CA CYS A 388 -13.70 -0.69 14.65
C CYS A 388 -12.94 -0.46 13.34
N THR A 389 -11.76 -1.05 13.20
CA THR A 389 -10.88 -0.96 12.03
C THR A 389 -10.89 -2.28 11.27
N PHE A 390 -11.36 -2.26 10.03
CA PHE A 390 -11.41 -3.44 9.15
C PHE A 390 -10.25 -3.41 8.16
N HIS A 391 -9.61 -4.55 7.94
CA HIS A 391 -8.48 -4.74 7.04
C HIS A 391 -8.80 -5.82 6.02
N PHE A 392 -8.62 -5.51 4.74
CA PHE A 392 -8.82 -6.44 3.64
C PHE A 392 -7.59 -6.43 2.72
N LEU A 393 -7.15 -7.60 2.28
CA LEU A 393 -6.13 -7.76 1.24
C LEU A 393 -6.79 -8.28 -0.03
N TRP A 394 -6.63 -7.54 -1.11
CA TRP A 394 -7.10 -7.90 -2.44
C TRP A 394 -5.89 -8.20 -3.34
N GLU A 395 -5.58 -9.49 -3.50
CA GLU A 395 -4.49 -9.93 -4.38
C GLU A 395 -5.04 -10.12 -5.80
N SER A 396 -4.59 -9.31 -6.76
CA SER A 396 -5.07 -9.40 -8.14
C SER A 396 -3.95 -9.17 -9.16
N SER A 397 -4.11 -9.78 -10.33
CA SER A 397 -3.31 -9.42 -11.49
C SER A 397 -3.73 -8.05 -12.05
N GLY A 398 -5.00 -7.65 -11.86
CA GLY A 398 -5.50 -6.29 -12.13
C GLY A 398 -5.01 -5.21 -11.15
N ALA A 399 -4.34 -5.58 -10.06
CA ALA A 399 -3.68 -4.64 -9.14
C ALA A 399 -2.21 -4.34 -9.54
N CYS A 400 -1.73 -4.89 -10.66
CA CYS A 400 -0.39 -4.65 -11.17
C CYS A 400 -0.29 -3.35 -12.00
N PRO A 401 0.90 -2.71 -12.05
CA PRO A 401 1.11 -1.54 -12.88
C PRO A 401 1.01 -1.87 -14.38
N ILE A 402 0.77 -0.82 -15.17
CA ILE A 402 0.72 -0.87 -16.63
C ILE A 402 2.13 -1.12 -17.18
N CYS A 403 2.30 -2.08 -18.10
CA CYS A 403 3.63 -2.36 -18.68
C CYS A 403 4.16 -1.17 -19.50
N THR A 404 5.46 -0.91 -19.33
CA THR A 404 6.24 0.13 -20.01
C THR A 404 7.39 -0.47 -20.82
N GLU A 405 8.10 0.36 -21.59
CA GLU A 405 9.30 -0.08 -22.34
C GLU A 405 10.46 -0.55 -21.43
N ARG A 406 10.41 -0.25 -20.13
CA ARG A 406 11.41 -0.71 -19.15
C ARG A 406 11.21 -2.18 -18.73
N ASP A 407 10.01 -2.72 -18.95
CA ASP A 407 9.61 -4.03 -18.46
C ASP A 407 9.97 -5.18 -19.42
N TYR A 408 10.35 -4.86 -20.67
CA TYR A 408 10.90 -5.82 -21.62
C TYR A 408 12.36 -5.50 -21.98
N HIS A 409 13.11 -6.51 -22.37
CA HIS A 409 14.47 -6.38 -22.88
C HIS A 409 14.61 -7.06 -24.25
N LEU A 410 15.67 -6.71 -24.98
CA LEU A 410 15.98 -7.26 -26.29
C LEU A 410 16.96 -8.42 -26.16
N ILE A 411 16.61 -9.57 -26.71
CA ILE A 411 17.47 -10.74 -26.83
C ILE A 411 17.93 -10.86 -28.29
N GLU A 412 19.24 -10.86 -28.47
CA GLU A 412 19.87 -10.99 -29.78
C GLU A 412 19.99 -12.47 -30.17
N GLY A 413 19.39 -12.84 -31.31
CA GLY A 413 19.51 -14.19 -31.87
C GLY A 413 20.87 -14.44 -32.51
N VAL A 414 21.14 -15.70 -32.83
CA VAL A 414 22.36 -16.11 -33.54
C VAL A 414 22.23 -15.83 -35.03
N CYS A 415 23.24 -15.18 -35.62
CA CYS A 415 23.33 -14.95 -37.07
C CYS A 415 23.33 -16.28 -37.85
N LYS A 416 22.33 -16.51 -38.70
CA LYS A 416 22.21 -17.71 -39.56
C LYS A 416 21.85 -17.29 -40.99
N GLY A 417 22.63 -17.73 -41.98
CA GLY A 417 22.35 -17.44 -43.39
C GLY A 417 22.26 -15.94 -43.71
N GLY A 418 23.11 -15.12 -43.06
CA GLY A 418 23.13 -13.66 -43.25
C GLY A 418 22.03 -12.88 -42.52
N HIS A 419 21.19 -13.55 -41.72
CA HIS A 419 20.08 -12.92 -41.00
C HIS A 419 20.17 -13.19 -39.48
N GLN A 420 19.95 -12.13 -38.70
CA GLN A 420 19.93 -12.14 -37.24
C GLN A 420 18.54 -11.72 -36.75
N ASP A 421 17.95 -12.57 -35.91
CA ASP A 421 16.62 -12.36 -35.35
C ASP A 421 16.71 -11.68 -33.98
N MET A 422 16.16 -10.49 -33.86
CA MET A 422 16.07 -9.73 -32.61
C MET A 422 14.68 -9.95 -32.00
N LEU A 423 14.64 -10.53 -30.79
CA LEU A 423 13.41 -10.89 -30.08
C LEU A 423 13.27 -10.08 -28.81
N TYR A 424 12.15 -9.38 -28.65
CA TYR A 424 11.81 -8.71 -27.40
C TYR A 424 11.14 -9.70 -26.44
N VAL A 425 11.55 -9.72 -25.17
CA VAL A 425 11.04 -10.63 -24.13
C VAL A 425 10.82 -9.85 -22.83
N TRP A 426 9.75 -10.16 -22.10
CA TRP A 426 9.50 -9.57 -20.78
C TRP A 426 10.60 -9.93 -19.78
N THR A 427 10.91 -9.01 -18.88
CA THR A 427 11.84 -9.25 -17.77
C THR A 427 11.15 -10.12 -16.71
N GLU A 428 11.78 -11.22 -16.32
CA GLU A 428 11.22 -12.16 -15.34
C GLU A 428 11.55 -11.77 -13.88
N PRO A 429 10.63 -11.96 -12.91
CA PRO A 429 9.20 -12.24 -13.10
C PRO A 429 8.46 -11.01 -13.66
N LYS A 430 7.51 -11.25 -14.57
CA LYS A 430 6.68 -10.20 -15.16
C LYS A 430 5.67 -9.69 -14.12
N GLN A 431 5.75 -8.41 -13.75
CA GLN A 431 4.93 -7.79 -12.69
C GLN A 431 4.10 -6.61 -13.21
N CYS A 432 3.68 -6.67 -14.46
CA CYS A 432 2.89 -5.64 -15.13
C CYS A 432 1.84 -6.25 -16.06
N ILE A 433 0.72 -5.55 -16.27
CA ILE A 433 -0.40 -6.01 -17.13
C ILE A 433 -0.90 -4.88 -18.03
N GLY A 434 -1.36 -5.23 -19.24
CA GLY A 434 -1.75 -4.24 -20.26
C GLY A 434 -0.57 -3.39 -20.72
N GLY A 435 -0.86 -2.14 -21.12
CA GLY A 435 0.18 -1.18 -21.52
C GLY A 435 0.76 -1.47 -22.91
N VAL A 436 2.08 -1.34 -23.04
CA VAL A 436 2.78 -1.59 -24.30
C VAL A 436 2.73 -3.08 -24.67
N ALA A 437 2.37 -3.39 -25.91
CA ALA A 437 2.56 -4.73 -26.46
C ALA A 437 4.05 -4.97 -26.75
N LEU A 438 4.51 -6.24 -26.70
CA LEU A 438 5.88 -6.52 -27.15
C LEU A 438 6.05 -6.09 -28.61
N PRO A 439 7.13 -5.37 -28.97
CA PRO A 439 7.41 -5.05 -30.35
C PRO A 439 7.56 -6.32 -31.19
N GLN A 440 7.13 -6.27 -32.46
CA GLN A 440 7.30 -7.40 -33.37
C GLN A 440 8.78 -7.75 -33.55
N LYS A 441 9.05 -9.04 -33.75
CA LYS A 441 10.36 -9.59 -34.10
C LYS A 441 10.98 -8.81 -35.27
N LYS A 442 12.20 -8.32 -35.10
CA LYS A 442 12.96 -7.63 -36.16
C LYS A 442 14.04 -8.58 -36.67
N THR A 443 14.09 -8.81 -37.98
CA THR A 443 15.19 -9.54 -38.62
C THR A 443 16.12 -8.53 -39.28
N LEU A 444 17.39 -8.49 -38.86
CA LEU A 444 18.43 -7.62 -39.39
C LEU A 444 19.44 -8.43 -40.22
N PRO A 445 20.06 -7.85 -41.26
CA PRO A 445 21.20 -8.48 -41.93
C PRO A 445 22.40 -8.54 -40.99
N CYS A 446 23.13 -9.65 -41.00
CA CYS A 446 24.29 -9.89 -40.14
C CYS A 446 25.41 -10.62 -40.89
N GLU A 447 26.66 -10.39 -40.51
CA GLU A 447 27.80 -11.09 -41.08
C GLU A 447 28.19 -12.30 -40.21
N GLY A 448 27.87 -13.49 -40.68
CA GLY A 448 28.15 -14.73 -39.95
C GLY A 448 29.61 -15.18 -40.12
N MET A 449 30.29 -15.49 -39.01
CA MET A 449 31.68 -16.01 -39.01
C MET A 449 31.87 -17.40 -39.67
N GLU A 450 30.85 -17.96 -40.33
CA GLU A 450 30.92 -19.24 -41.03
C GLU A 450 32.01 -19.27 -42.10
N TYR A 451 32.28 -18.14 -42.77
CA TYR A 451 33.37 -18.03 -43.75
C TYR A 451 34.73 -18.26 -43.10
N TRP A 452 35.00 -17.60 -41.97
CA TRP A 452 36.24 -17.72 -41.20
C TRP A 452 36.46 -19.14 -40.66
N ILE A 453 35.40 -19.81 -40.20
CA ILE A 453 35.46 -21.20 -39.72
C ILE A 453 35.82 -22.16 -40.86
N ARG A 454 35.17 -22.02 -42.03
CA ARG A 454 35.46 -22.85 -43.21
C ARG A 454 36.87 -22.61 -43.75
N PHE A 455 37.32 -21.35 -43.79
CA PHE A 455 38.68 -20.98 -44.21
C PHE A 455 39.75 -21.53 -43.25
N GLY A 456 39.53 -21.42 -41.94
CA GLY A 456 40.41 -22.00 -40.92
C GLY A 456 40.52 -23.53 -41.01
N ALA A 457 39.41 -24.24 -41.24
CA ALA A 457 39.42 -25.68 -41.47
C ALA A 457 40.17 -26.07 -42.75
N GLY A 458 40.06 -25.27 -43.82
CA GLY A 458 40.82 -25.46 -45.06
C GLY A 458 42.33 -25.31 -44.85
N ILE A 459 42.77 -24.29 -44.10
CA ILE A 459 44.19 -24.08 -43.78
C ILE A 459 44.72 -25.21 -42.85
N GLY A 460 43.93 -25.63 -41.85
CA GLY A 460 44.30 -26.71 -40.94
C GLY A 460 44.48 -28.05 -41.65
N THR A 461 43.60 -28.38 -42.59
CA THR A 461 43.72 -29.62 -43.39
C THR A 461 44.89 -29.55 -44.38
N PHE A 462 45.07 -28.42 -45.07
CA PHE A 462 46.21 -28.23 -45.99
C PHE A 462 47.57 -28.32 -45.27
N THR A 463 47.73 -27.68 -44.11
CA THR A 463 48.99 -27.71 -43.34
C THR A 463 49.29 -29.11 -42.80
N ALA A 464 48.28 -29.86 -42.34
CA ALA A 464 48.44 -31.25 -41.90
C ALA A 464 48.93 -32.17 -43.04
N VAL A 465 48.35 -32.07 -44.24
CA VAL A 465 48.80 -32.81 -45.42
C VAL A 465 50.23 -32.42 -45.82
N LEU A 466 50.57 -31.13 -45.75
CA LEU A 466 51.92 -30.64 -46.04
C LEU A 466 52.95 -31.25 -45.07
N LEU A 467 52.68 -31.27 -43.77
CA LEU A 467 53.54 -31.88 -42.74
C LEU A 467 53.71 -33.39 -42.93
N ILE A 468 52.64 -34.11 -43.29
CA ILE A 468 52.71 -35.54 -43.65
C ILE A 468 53.58 -35.74 -44.91
N SER A 469 53.40 -34.91 -45.93
CA SER A 469 54.21 -35.00 -47.16
C SER A 469 55.71 -34.72 -46.90
N LEU A 470 56.02 -33.75 -46.05
CA LEU A 470 57.38 -33.39 -45.66
C LEU A 470 58.03 -34.48 -44.82
N THR A 471 57.34 -35.03 -43.83
CA THR A 471 57.85 -36.17 -43.04
C THR A 471 58.09 -37.40 -43.91
N CYS A 472 57.18 -37.76 -44.83
CA CYS A 472 57.41 -38.81 -45.82
C CYS A 472 58.61 -38.52 -46.76
N TYR A 473 58.76 -37.27 -47.21
CA TYR A 473 59.90 -36.84 -48.03
C TYR A 473 61.24 -36.97 -47.29
N PHE A 474 61.31 -36.47 -46.04
CA PHE A 474 62.49 -36.61 -45.19
C PHE A 474 62.80 -38.09 -44.90
N TRP A 475 61.79 -38.92 -44.61
CA TRP A 475 61.98 -40.35 -44.38
C TRP A 475 62.56 -41.07 -45.61
N LYS A 476 62.03 -40.78 -46.80
CA LYS A 476 62.54 -41.31 -48.08
C LYS A 476 63.95 -40.80 -48.41
N LYS A 477 64.26 -39.54 -48.08
CA LYS A 477 65.60 -38.94 -48.26
C LYS A 477 66.62 -39.52 -47.28
N ASN A 478 66.22 -39.80 -46.03
CA ASN A 478 67.09 -40.36 -45.01
C ASN A 478 67.46 -41.82 -45.32
N LYS A 479 66.50 -42.66 -45.76
CA LYS A 479 66.82 -44.00 -46.29
C LYS A 479 67.78 -43.99 -47.48
N ARG A 480 67.75 -42.94 -48.31
CA ARG A 480 68.69 -42.77 -49.44
C ARG A 480 70.10 -42.38 -48.98
N LEU A 481 70.25 -41.82 -47.77
CA LEU A 481 71.55 -41.53 -47.15
C LEU A 481 72.11 -42.80 -46.48
N GLU A 482 71.31 -43.55 -45.71
CA GLU A 482 71.74 -44.84 -45.13
C GLU A 482 72.30 -45.80 -46.19
N TYR A 483 71.64 -45.90 -47.35
CA TYR A 483 72.09 -46.73 -48.47
C TYR A 483 73.44 -46.29 -49.10
N LYS A 484 73.88 -45.05 -48.84
CA LYS A 484 75.21 -44.56 -49.27
C LYS A 484 76.29 -44.74 -48.20
N TYR A 485 75.95 -44.70 -46.92
CA TYR A 485 76.92 -44.92 -45.83
C TYR A 485 77.20 -46.41 -45.57
N SER A 486 76.23 -47.31 -45.76
CA SER A 486 76.47 -48.75 -45.61
C SER A 486 77.43 -49.33 -46.65
N ARG A 487 77.57 -48.69 -47.82
CA ARG A 487 78.41 -49.16 -48.94
C ARG A 487 79.86 -48.69 -48.91
N LEU A 488 80.28 -47.93 -47.88
CA LEU A 488 81.69 -47.58 -47.62
C LEU A 488 82.28 -48.26 -46.38
N VAL A 489 81.46 -48.83 -45.50
CA VAL A 489 81.90 -49.46 -44.23
C VAL A 489 82.21 -50.96 -44.39
N MET A 490 82.07 -51.51 -45.61
CA MET A 490 82.25 -52.94 -45.88
C MET A 490 83.47 -53.30 -46.75
N SER A 491 84.38 -52.33 -46.99
CA SER A 491 85.59 -52.54 -47.82
C SER A 491 86.86 -51.87 -47.28
N ALA A 492 86.91 -51.57 -45.98
CA ALA A 492 88.10 -50.99 -45.33
C ALA A 492 88.44 -51.76 -44.05
N ASN A 493 89.72 -52.12 -43.92
CA ASN A 493 90.39 -52.69 -42.75
C ASN A 493 89.89 -54.05 -42.23
N LYS A 494 90.19 -55.09 -43.02
CA LYS A 494 90.83 -56.28 -42.48
C LYS A 494 92.30 -56.27 -42.92
N GLU A 495 93.20 -55.89 -42.03
CA GLU A 495 94.55 -56.47 -41.86
C GLU A 495 95.28 -55.85 -40.65
N CYS A 496 96.18 -56.63 -40.07
CA CYS A 496 96.86 -56.36 -38.79
C CYS A 496 98.19 -55.63 -39.02
N GLU A 497 98.65 -54.84 -38.03
CA GLU A 497 99.80 -55.19 -37.17
C GLU A 497 100.12 -54.05 -36.17
N MET A 498 100.63 -54.42 -34.99
CA MET A 498 101.33 -53.53 -34.05
C MET A 498 102.79 -54.01 -33.99
N PRO A 499 103.77 -53.12 -33.80
CA PRO A 499 104.28 -52.97 -32.42
C PRO A 499 104.84 -51.58 -32.02
N ALA A 500 104.90 -51.41 -30.69
CA ALA A 500 105.92 -50.74 -29.87
C ALA A 500 106.38 -49.27 -30.12
N ALA A 501 106.24 -48.51 -29.01
CA ALA A 501 106.93 -47.31 -28.52
C ALA A 501 108.33 -46.94 -29.08
N ASP A 502 108.67 -45.63 -29.11
CA ASP A 502 109.43 -45.01 -27.99
C ASP A 502 109.45 -43.45 -27.95
N SER A 503 109.98 -42.96 -26.82
CA SER A 503 110.04 -41.61 -26.20
C SER A 503 110.69 -40.39 -26.93
N CYS A 504 110.64 -39.22 -26.24
CA CYS A 504 111.46 -37.98 -26.36
C CYS A 504 111.18 -37.00 -27.55
N ALA A 505 111.33 -35.66 -27.44
CA ALA A 505 111.63 -34.76 -26.30
C ALA A 505 111.16 -33.29 -26.54
N VAL A 506 110.66 -32.66 -25.48
CA VAL A 506 111.05 -31.35 -24.86
C VAL A 506 111.67 -30.22 -25.72
N MET A 507 111.11 -29.01 -25.57
CA MET A 507 111.85 -27.78 -25.23
C MET A 507 110.98 -26.89 -24.31
N GLU A 508 111.56 -26.46 -23.19
CA GLU A 508 110.95 -25.60 -22.15
C GLU A 508 111.29 -24.10 -22.37
N GLY A 509 110.84 -23.25 -21.43
CA GLY A 509 111.03 -21.79 -21.40
C GLY A 509 109.72 -21.09 -21.04
N GLU A 510 109.28 -21.10 -19.77
CA GLU A 510 109.63 -20.12 -18.71
C GLU A 510 109.14 -18.69 -19.07
N ASN A 511 108.43 -17.94 -18.22
CA ASN A 511 108.58 -17.71 -16.77
C ASN A 511 107.20 -17.36 -16.15
N GLU A 512 106.71 -18.06 -15.12
CA GLU A 512 106.80 -17.76 -13.66
C GLU A 512 105.73 -16.79 -13.07
N GLY A 513 105.42 -17.00 -11.77
CA GLY A 513 104.53 -16.16 -10.94
C GLY A 513 103.12 -16.75 -10.79
N GLU A 514 102.94 -17.81 -10.00
CA GLU A 514 102.52 -17.77 -8.57
C GLU A 514 101.09 -17.23 -8.35
N MET A 515 100.22 -17.85 -7.53
CA MET A 515 100.32 -19.07 -6.70
C MET A 515 98.90 -19.49 -6.23
N ASP A 516 98.74 -20.74 -5.80
CA ASP A 516 97.82 -21.23 -4.74
C ASP A 516 96.28 -21.04 -4.88
N ASP A 517 95.40 -21.99 -4.52
CA ASP A 517 95.60 -23.42 -4.23
C ASP A 517 94.27 -24.22 -4.37
N ASP A 518 94.42 -25.54 -4.48
CA ASP A 518 93.57 -26.63 -3.98
C ASP A 518 92.04 -26.81 -4.30
N VAL A 519 91.78 -27.96 -4.95
CA VAL A 519 90.91 -29.07 -4.49
C VAL A 519 89.38 -29.08 -4.77
N VAL A 520 89.07 -29.86 -5.82
CA VAL A 520 88.05 -30.95 -5.90
C VAL A 520 86.55 -30.63 -6.06
N TYR A 521 86.10 -30.91 -7.30
CA TYR A 521 84.82 -31.52 -7.70
C TYR A 521 83.51 -31.15 -6.97
N SER A 522 82.75 -30.25 -7.60
CA SER A 522 81.36 -30.59 -8.00
C SER A 522 80.90 -29.77 -9.21
N LYS A 523 80.19 -30.40 -10.15
CA LYS A 523 79.47 -29.70 -11.23
C LYS A 523 78.15 -29.17 -10.66
N PRO A 524 77.80 -27.91 -10.92
CA PRO A 524 76.53 -27.70 -11.63
C PRO A 524 76.54 -26.51 -12.61
N SER A 525 75.69 -26.60 -13.63
CA SER A 525 75.37 -25.48 -14.52
C SER A 525 74.30 -24.58 -13.90
N LEU A 526 74.60 -23.30 -13.67
CA LEU A 526 73.60 -22.31 -13.22
C LEU A 526 73.71 -20.99 -14.00
N PHE A 527 72.56 -20.58 -14.54
CA PHE A 527 71.95 -19.24 -14.59
C PHE A 527 72.75 -17.95 -14.91
N ARG A 528 71.98 -16.98 -15.44
CA ARG A 528 72.26 -15.53 -15.48
C ARG A 528 73.50 -15.11 -16.27
N LYS A 529 73.42 -15.25 -17.60
CA LYS A 529 74.18 -14.33 -18.47
C LYS A 529 73.64 -12.90 -18.33
N LEU A 530 74.59 -11.97 -18.26
CA LEU A 530 74.43 -10.62 -17.72
C LEU A 530 73.85 -9.60 -18.72
N LYS A 531 73.39 -8.50 -18.10
CA LYS A 531 72.95 -7.23 -18.67
C LYS A 531 74.17 -6.36 -19.05
N ALA A 532 73.95 -5.40 -19.96
CA ALA A 532 74.85 -4.29 -20.35
C ALA A 532 76.08 -4.70 -21.22
N ILE A 533 76.75 -3.83 -22.00
CA ILE A 533 76.99 -2.36 -21.89
C ILE A 533 77.02 -1.65 -23.28
N ALA A 534 76.46 -0.42 -23.32
CA ALA A 534 76.71 0.79 -24.15
C ALA A 534 77.01 0.79 -25.68
N SER A 535 76.32 1.72 -26.38
CA SER A 535 76.90 2.83 -27.18
C SER A 535 75.78 3.87 -27.45
N LYS A 536 75.75 5.04 -26.77
CA LYS A 536 76.32 6.37 -27.17
C LYS A 536 75.57 7.03 -28.35
N GLY A 537 74.96 8.23 -28.23
CA GLY A 537 74.73 9.08 -27.05
C GLY A 537 74.10 10.46 -27.38
N ASN A 538 73.66 11.16 -26.31
CA ASN A 538 73.32 12.60 -26.12
C ASN A 538 72.37 13.39 -27.05
N GLY A 539 71.40 14.07 -26.41
CA GLY A 539 70.52 15.12 -26.95
C GLY A 539 69.35 15.35 -25.98
N GLU A 540 69.23 16.55 -25.40
CA GLU A 540 68.40 16.83 -24.21
C GLU A 540 66.93 17.23 -24.52
N ASN A 541 66.01 16.88 -23.59
CA ASN A 541 64.80 17.58 -23.12
C ASN A 541 63.79 18.19 -24.13
N GLU A 542 62.46 18.13 -24.01
CA GLU A 542 61.45 17.56 -23.08
C GLU A 542 60.11 17.49 -23.90
N GLY A 543 59.10 16.65 -23.65
CA GLY A 543 58.83 15.69 -22.58
C GLY A 543 57.74 14.65 -22.96
N GLU A 544 56.63 14.60 -22.21
CA GLU A 544 55.52 13.61 -22.23
C GLU A 544 54.35 14.03 -23.16
N MET A 545 53.67 13.19 -23.98
CA MET A 545 53.23 11.77 -23.93
C MET A 545 52.08 11.51 -22.93
N ASP A 546 50.82 11.29 -23.36
CA ASP A 546 50.19 10.03 -23.86
C ASP A 546 50.25 8.86 -22.82
N ASP A 547 49.35 7.88 -22.73
CA ASP A 547 48.43 7.33 -23.75
C ASP A 547 47.33 6.41 -23.18
N ASP A 548 46.50 5.85 -24.07
CA ASP A 548 45.48 4.81 -23.89
C ASP A 548 46.00 3.45 -24.47
N VAL A 549 45.51 2.20 -24.26
CA VAL A 549 44.36 1.63 -23.53
C VAL A 549 44.48 0.07 -23.42
N VAL A 550 43.47 -0.59 -22.84
CA VAL A 550 43.02 -1.99 -23.12
C VAL A 550 43.66 -3.21 -22.41
N TYR A 551 42.85 -3.80 -21.52
CA TYR A 551 42.30 -5.17 -21.52
C TYR A 551 43.07 -6.40 -22.05
N SER A 552 42.96 -7.53 -21.32
CA SER A 552 42.05 -8.65 -21.69
C SER A 552 41.97 -9.80 -20.66
N LYS A 553 40.91 -10.64 -20.75
CA LYS A 553 40.59 -11.81 -19.87
C LYS A 553 41.43 -13.07 -20.22
N PRO A 554 41.42 -14.15 -19.40
CA PRO A 554 40.60 -15.33 -19.78
C PRO A 554 40.03 -16.15 -18.58
N SER A 555 39.62 -17.41 -18.80
CA SER A 555 38.67 -18.18 -17.97
C SER A 555 39.08 -19.63 -17.58
N LEU A 556 38.41 -20.15 -16.52
CA LEU A 556 38.00 -21.54 -16.24
C LEU A 556 38.94 -22.64 -15.64
N PHE A 557 38.29 -23.47 -14.78
CA PHE A 557 38.51 -24.88 -14.39
C PHE A 557 39.34 -25.33 -13.14
N ARG A 558 38.62 -25.94 -12.17
CA ARG A 558 38.91 -27.17 -11.35
C ARG A 558 40.05 -27.22 -10.28
N LYS A 559 39.69 -27.32 -8.98
CA LYS A 559 39.67 -28.53 -8.11
C LYS A 559 39.75 -28.25 -6.59
N LEU A 560 39.04 -29.08 -5.81
CA LEU A 560 39.28 -29.58 -4.43
C LEU A 560 40.54 -29.08 -3.69
N LYS A 561 40.51 -28.75 -2.37
CA LYS A 561 40.16 -29.63 -1.24
C LYS A 561 40.11 -28.85 0.08
N ALA A 562 39.42 -29.37 1.10
CA ALA A 562 39.33 -28.80 2.45
C ALA A 562 40.62 -28.93 3.30
N ILE A 563 40.75 -28.09 4.34
CA ILE A 563 41.33 -28.39 5.67
C ILE A 563 40.75 -27.39 6.68
N ALA A 564 40.56 -27.83 7.93
CA ALA A 564 40.01 -27.05 9.04
C ALA A 564 41.10 -26.27 9.82
N SER A 565 40.69 -25.26 10.58
CA SER A 565 41.36 -24.90 11.83
C SER A 565 40.36 -24.42 12.88
N LYS A 566 40.71 -24.63 14.15
CA LYS A 566 39.86 -24.50 15.34
C LYS A 566 40.68 -23.83 16.45
N GLY A 567 40.10 -22.86 17.15
CA GLY A 567 40.72 -22.11 18.25
C GLY A 567 39.92 -20.80 18.45
N ASN A 568 38.88 -20.76 19.28
CA ASN A 568 38.84 -20.93 20.75
C ASN A 568 39.50 -19.74 21.48
N GLY A 569 38.70 -19.02 22.26
CA GLY A 569 39.09 -17.82 23.01
C GLY A 569 37.86 -17.20 23.66
N GLU A 570 37.68 -17.46 24.95
CA GLU A 570 36.53 -17.02 25.74
C GLU A 570 36.65 -15.54 26.12
N ASN A 571 35.52 -14.89 26.39
CA ASN A 571 35.40 -13.99 27.55
C ASN A 571 33.93 -13.79 27.93
N TYR A 572 33.62 -14.03 29.19
CA TYR A 572 32.38 -13.62 29.85
C TYR A 572 32.51 -12.17 30.30
N GLU A 573 31.40 -11.42 30.27
CA GLU A 573 31.06 -10.58 31.41
C GLU A 573 29.53 -10.40 31.50
N ASN A 574 29.00 -10.56 32.72
CA ASN A 574 27.58 -10.38 33.02
C ASN A 574 27.39 -8.96 33.58
N MET A 575 26.32 -8.24 33.19
CA MET A 575 25.80 -7.19 34.06
C MET A 575 24.27 -7.05 34.01
N GLN A 576 23.67 -7.65 35.03
CA GLN A 576 22.51 -7.20 35.82
C GLN A 576 21.36 -6.41 35.15
N LEU A 577 20.20 -7.07 35.15
CA LEU A 577 18.89 -6.42 35.22
C LEU A 577 18.83 -5.44 36.39
N ASN A 578 18.21 -4.28 36.20
CA ASN A 578 17.74 -3.44 37.31
C ASN A 578 16.31 -2.95 37.05
N SER A 579 15.45 -3.17 38.04
CA SER A 579 14.05 -2.73 38.06
C SER A 579 13.95 -1.32 38.63
N SER A 580 13.05 -0.50 38.10
CA SER A 580 12.49 0.64 38.85
C SER A 580 11.05 0.93 38.44
N GLN A 581 10.20 1.19 39.43
CA GLN A 581 8.80 1.58 39.26
C GLN A 581 8.63 3.10 39.31
N SER A 582 7.49 3.53 38.73
CA SER A 582 6.64 4.66 39.09
C SER A 582 7.25 6.08 39.24
N LYS A 583 6.64 7.01 38.50
CA LYS A 583 6.28 8.34 39.01
C LYS A 583 5.08 8.90 38.23
N GLU A 584 4.04 9.27 38.96
CA GLU A 584 2.94 10.10 38.46
C GLU A 584 3.45 11.50 38.14
N LEU A 585 2.82 12.17 37.17
CA LEU A 585 2.96 13.61 36.95
C LEU A 585 1.58 14.26 36.92
N VAL A 586 1.25 14.92 38.03
CA VAL A 586 0.17 15.90 38.12
C VAL A 586 0.70 17.22 37.57
N TRP A 587 -0.08 17.90 36.73
CA TRP A 587 0.14 19.32 36.39
C TRP A 587 -1.14 20.12 36.63
N SER A 588 -0.92 21.43 36.80
CA SER A 588 -1.76 22.43 37.48
C SER A 588 -3.00 22.88 36.73
#